data_AF-A0A1R4JYI4-F1
#
_entry.id   AF-A0A1R4JYI4-F1
#
_cell.length_a   1.000
_cell.length_b   1.000
_cell.length_c   1.000
_cell.angle_alpha   90.00
_cell.angle_beta   90.00
_cell.angle_gamma   90.00
#
_symmetry.space_group_name_H-M   'P 1'
#
loop_
_entity.id
_entity.type
_entity.pdbx_description
1 polymer ?
#
loop_
_entity_poly.entity_id
_entity_poly.type
_entity_poly.pdbx_seq_one_letter_code
_entity_poly.pdbx_strand_id
1 'polypeptide(L)'
;MMAGGVVSVIGMWLCFNLIQSTDHMLIWLGFVALVGLVQPAQYGPIGAFLSEKFDPDHRYTGAGMTFQMASIIGAGTAPLVAGRLVNPQVGLTNLAIYGTVLFLISTVAIFVSKETARRQTHQERFIEEAVFEA
;
A
#
# COMPACT_ATOMS: atom_id res chain seq x y z
N MET A 1 7.96 -3.64 -4.40
CA MET A 1 7.12 -2.76 -3.55
C MET A 1 7.76 -1.37 -3.34
N MET A 2 9.03 -1.26 -2.93
CA MET A 2 9.67 0.06 -2.71
C MET A 2 9.70 0.96 -3.95
N ALA A 3 10.00 0.42 -5.14
CA ALA A 3 9.95 1.18 -6.39
C ALA A 3 8.53 1.75 -6.67
N GLY A 4 7.49 0.99 -6.33
CA GLY A 4 6.10 1.45 -6.43
C GLY A 4 5.80 2.65 -5.53
N GLY A 5 6.40 2.71 -4.33
CA GLY A 5 6.28 3.88 -3.45
C GLY A 5 6.84 5.16 -4.07
N VAL A 6 8.03 5.08 -4.69
CA VAL A 6 8.64 6.23 -5.39
C VAL A 6 7.82 6.65 -6.60
N VAL A 7 7.38 5.70 -7.42
CA VAL A 7 6.51 5.97 -8.59
C VAL A 7 5.19 6.60 -8.14
N SER A 8 4.60 6.13 -7.05
CA SER A 8 3.35 6.67 -6.51
C SER A 8 3.52 8.09 -5.96
N VAL A 9 4.65 8.44 -5.34
CA VAL A 9 4.93 9.82 -4.92
C VAL A 9 4.99 10.73 -6.16
N ILE A 10 5.80 10.39 -7.17
CA ILE A 10 5.92 11.19 -8.39
C ILE A 10 4.57 11.32 -9.09
N GLY A 11 3.84 10.20 -9.21
CA GLY A 11 2.50 10.16 -9.78
C GLY A 11 1.53 11.08 -9.04
N MET A 12 1.52 11.07 -7.71
CA MET A 12 0.61 11.89 -6.92
C MET A 12 0.85 13.39 -7.14
N TRP A 13 2.12 13.82 -7.16
CA TRP A 13 2.48 15.21 -7.48
C TRP A 13 2.05 15.60 -8.90
N LEU A 14 2.26 14.71 -9.88
CA LEU A 14 1.80 14.92 -11.26
C LEU A 14 0.27 15.09 -11.30
N CYS A 15 -0.48 14.19 -10.67
CA CYS A 15 -1.94 14.25 -10.68
C CYS A 15 -2.49 15.52 -10.01
N PHE A 16 -1.91 15.98 -8.91
CA PHE A 16 -2.36 17.21 -8.26
C PHE A 16 -2.05 18.47 -9.09
N ASN A 17 -0.96 18.47 -9.87
CA ASN A 17 -0.71 19.53 -10.85
C ASN A 17 -1.70 19.46 -12.02
N LEU A 18 -2.02 18.26 -12.52
CA LEU A 18 -3.01 18.09 -13.59
C LEU A 18 -4.41 18.55 -13.16
N ILE A 19 -4.81 18.29 -11.92
CA ILE A 19 -6.09 18.78 -11.37
C ILE A 19 -6.14 20.31 -11.35
N GLN A 20 -5.02 20.99 -11.08
CA GLN A 20 -4.95 22.45 -11.14
C GLN A 20 -4.98 23.00 -12.57
N SER A 21 -4.52 22.22 -13.55
CA SER A 21 -4.51 22.60 -14.97
C SER A 21 -5.91 22.77 -15.60
N THR A 22 -6.98 22.32 -14.93
CA THR A 22 -8.39 22.41 -15.37
C THR A 22 -8.73 21.72 -16.71
N ASP A 23 -7.75 21.12 -17.38
CA ASP A 23 -7.95 20.31 -18.59
C ASP A 23 -8.47 18.92 -18.22
N HIS A 24 -9.75 18.69 -18.50
CA HIS A 24 -10.47 17.47 -18.16
C HIS A 24 -9.90 16.23 -18.85
N MET A 25 -9.36 16.36 -20.07
CA MET A 25 -8.82 15.24 -20.83
C MET A 25 -7.49 14.78 -20.25
N LEU A 26 -6.61 15.73 -19.89
CA LEU A 26 -5.34 15.43 -19.23
C LEU A 26 -5.55 14.85 -17.82
N ILE A 27 -6.52 15.38 -17.06
CA ILE A 27 -6.89 14.83 -15.76
C ILE A 27 -7.34 13.37 -15.92
N TRP A 28 -8.23 13.08 -16.88
CA TRP A 28 -8.73 11.73 -17.11
C TRP A 28 -7.61 10.75 -17.47
N LEU A 29 -6.72 11.13 -18.40
CA LEU A 29 -5.56 10.31 -18.76
C LEU A 29 -4.62 10.09 -17.57
N GLY A 30 -4.38 11.12 -16.76
CA GLY A 30 -3.58 11.01 -15.54
C GLY A 30 -4.19 10.02 -14.54
N PHE A 31 -5.50 10.09 -14.32
CA PHE A 31 -6.20 9.14 -13.46
C PHE A 31 -6.14 7.71 -13.99
N VAL A 32 -6.33 7.50 -15.30
CA VAL A 32 -6.22 6.17 -15.92
C VAL A 32 -4.80 5.61 -15.75
N ALA A 33 -3.77 6.43 -15.95
CA ALA A 33 -2.39 5.97 -15.76
C ALA A 33 -2.10 5.61 -14.29
N LEU A 34 -2.47 6.45 -13.33
CA LEU A 34 -2.14 6.20 -11.93
C LEU A 34 -3.03 5.14 -11.28
N VAL A 35 -4.35 5.25 -11.43
CA VAL A 35 -5.30 4.32 -10.84
C VAL A 35 -5.36 3.02 -11.62
N GLY A 36 -5.20 3.06 -12.95
CA GLY A 36 -5.29 1.88 -13.80
C GLY A 36 -3.98 1.09 -13.94
N LEU A 37 -2.81 1.72 -13.81
CA LEU A 37 -1.52 1.02 -13.97
C LEU A 37 -0.69 1.00 -12.69
N VAL A 38 -0.48 2.15 -12.06
CA VAL A 38 0.42 2.25 -10.90
C VAL A 38 -0.18 1.58 -9.66
N GLN A 39 -1.44 1.85 -9.37
CA GLN A 39 -2.12 1.30 -8.20
C GLN A 39 -2.22 -0.24 -8.25
N PRO A 40 -2.63 -0.89 -9.35
CA PRO A 40 -2.72 -2.35 -9.43
C PRO A 40 -1.34 -3.02 -9.38
N ALA A 41 -0.34 -2.41 -10.02
CA ALA A 41 1.04 -2.89 -9.94
C ALA A 41 1.59 -2.88 -8.50
N GLN A 42 1.14 -1.92 -7.68
CA GLN A 42 1.49 -1.86 -6.26
C GLN A 42 0.66 -2.84 -5.41
N TYR A 43 -0.61 -3.06 -5.74
CA TYR A 43 -1.51 -3.96 -5.01
C TYR A 43 -1.22 -5.45 -5.25
N GLY A 44 -0.74 -5.82 -6.45
CA GLY A 44 -0.38 -7.19 -6.79
C GLY A 44 0.49 -7.91 -5.76
N PRO A 45 1.65 -7.35 -5.34
CA PRO A 45 2.52 -8.00 -4.36
C PRO A 45 2.00 -7.97 -2.91
N ILE A 46 0.98 -7.17 -2.57
CA ILE A 46 0.51 -7.01 -1.18
C ILE A 46 -0.03 -8.35 -0.63
N GLY A 47 -0.76 -9.11 -1.44
CA GLY A 47 -1.36 -10.38 -1.01
C GLY A 47 -0.32 -11.42 -0.60
N ALA A 48 0.71 -11.62 -1.43
CA ALA A 48 1.80 -12.54 -1.13
C ALA A 48 2.57 -12.09 0.13
N PHE A 49 2.96 -10.81 0.18
CA PHE A 49 3.70 -10.22 1.29
C PHE A 49 2.96 -10.34 2.63
N LEU A 50 1.65 -10.13 2.63
CA LEU A 50 0.86 -10.20 3.85
C LEU A 50 0.66 -11.64 4.32
N SER A 51 0.37 -12.56 3.39
CA SER A 51 0.22 -13.98 3.71
C SER A 51 1.50 -14.57 4.32
N GLU A 52 2.66 -14.11 3.89
CA GLU A 52 3.96 -14.61 4.37
C GLU A 52 4.26 -14.26 5.84
N LYS A 53 3.62 -13.22 6.38
CA LYS A 53 3.82 -12.78 7.78
C LYS A 53 3.05 -13.59 8.81
N PHE A 54 2.08 -14.39 8.39
CA PHE A 54 1.21 -15.16 9.28
C PHE A 54 1.43 -16.65 9.09
N ASP A 55 1.36 -17.40 10.19
CA ASP A 55 1.45 -18.86 10.18
C ASP A 55 0.33 -19.48 9.32
N PRO A 56 0.57 -20.66 8.72
CA PRO A 56 -0.37 -21.30 7.79
C PRO A 56 -1.81 -21.41 8.34
N ASP A 57 -1.95 -21.77 9.61
CA ASP A 57 -3.25 -22.02 10.25
C ASP A 57 -4.10 -20.74 10.43
N HIS A 58 -3.45 -19.58 10.48
CA HIS A 58 -4.10 -18.29 10.73
C HIS A 58 -3.92 -17.32 9.56
N ARG A 59 -3.38 -17.79 8.44
CA ARG A 59 -2.94 -16.95 7.32
C ARG A 59 -4.06 -16.11 6.74
N TYR A 60 -5.21 -16.73 6.51
CA TYR A 60 -6.37 -16.07 5.91
C TYR A 60 -6.97 -15.03 6.85
N THR A 61 -7.20 -15.41 8.11
CA THR A 61 -7.80 -14.53 9.11
C THR A 61 -6.87 -13.38 9.49
N GLY A 62 -5.57 -13.65 9.68
CA GLY A 62 -4.56 -12.64 9.99
C GLY A 62 -4.37 -11.62 8.87
N ALA A 63 -4.27 -12.09 7.61
CA ALA A 63 -4.18 -11.21 6.44
C ALA A 63 -5.46 -10.38 6.27
N GLY A 64 -6.64 -11.00 6.36
CA GLY A 64 -7.92 -10.31 6.25
C GLY A 64 -8.12 -9.26 7.33
N MET A 65 -7.88 -9.59 8.60
CA MET A 65 -7.99 -8.65 9.72
C MET A 65 -7.04 -7.46 9.55
N THR A 66 -5.78 -7.71 9.16
CA THR A 66 -4.81 -6.64 8.92
C THR A 66 -5.25 -5.73 7.79
N PHE A 67 -5.77 -6.29 6.70
CA PHE A 67 -6.27 -5.51 5.56
C PHE A 67 -7.45 -4.62 5.96
N GLN A 68 -8.41 -5.16 6.72
CA GLN A 68 -9.57 -4.40 7.17
C GLN A 68 -9.19 -3.31 8.18
N MET A 69 -8.31 -3.61 9.14
CA MET A 69 -7.79 -2.61 10.07
C MET A 69 -7.04 -1.49 9.34
N ALA A 70 -6.18 -1.84 8.38
CA ALA A 70 -5.46 -0.88 7.56
C ALA A 70 -6.42 -0.03 6.70
N SER A 71 -7.49 -0.63 6.17
CA SER A 71 -8.53 0.08 5.41
C SER A 71 -9.28 1.10 6.28
N ILE A 72 -9.73 0.69 7.46
CA ILE A 72 -10.45 1.57 8.39
C ILE A 72 -9.58 2.76 8.81
N ILE A 73 -8.32 2.49 9.20
CA ILE A 73 -7.41 3.54 9.67
C ILE A 73 -6.93 4.39 8.50
N GLY A 74 -6.48 3.79 7.40
CA GLY A 74 -5.91 4.50 6.26
C GLY A 74 -6.97 5.20 5.41
N ALA A 75 -7.86 4.43 4.79
CA ALA A 75 -8.87 4.97 3.89
C ALA A 75 -9.95 5.78 4.64
N GLY A 76 -10.30 5.40 5.86
CA GLY A 76 -11.29 6.11 6.67
C GLY A 76 -10.81 7.48 7.16
N THR A 77 -9.53 7.63 7.53
CA THR A 77 -9.02 8.92 8.02
C THR A 77 -8.58 9.88 6.91
N ALA A 78 -8.22 9.36 5.74
CA ALA A 78 -7.77 10.15 4.60
C ALA A 78 -8.70 11.33 4.23
N PRO A 79 -10.03 11.16 4.05
CA PRO A 79 -10.91 12.28 3.69
C PRO A 79 -11.07 13.31 4.81
N LEU A 80 -11.04 12.88 6.08
CA LEU A 80 -11.16 13.76 7.25
C LEU A 80 -9.95 14.70 7.38
N VAL A 81 -8.77 14.22 7.00
CA VAL A 81 -7.53 14.99 6.99
C VAL A 81 -7.44 15.83 5.71
N ALA A 82 -7.80 15.26 4.56
CA ALA A 82 -7.78 15.95 3.27
C ALA A 82 -8.64 17.22 3.28
N GLY A 83 -9.87 17.15 3.81
CA GLY A 83 -10.76 18.31 3.89
C GLY A 83 -10.20 19.48 4.69
N ARG A 84 -9.27 19.25 5.63
CA ARG A 84 -8.61 20.31 6.42
C ARG A 84 -7.33 20.84 5.76
N LEU A 85 -6.68 20.04 4.93
CA LEU A 85 -5.41 20.39 4.30
C LEU A 85 -5.58 21.17 2.99
N VAL A 86 -6.73 21.01 2.32
CA VAL A 86 -7.04 21.79 1.12
C VAL A 86 -7.27 23.25 1.53
N ASN A 87 -6.39 24.14 1.06
CA ASN A 87 -6.45 25.57 1.34
C ASN A 87 -6.56 26.33 0.01
N PRO A 88 -7.52 27.26 -0.16
CA PRO A 88 -7.65 28.07 -1.37
C PRO A 88 -6.38 28.83 -1.79
N GLN A 89 -5.51 29.19 -0.83
CA GLN A 89 -4.30 29.97 -1.08
C GLN A 89 -3.11 29.12 -1.57
N VAL A 90 -3.05 27.85 -1.18
CA VAL A 90 -1.92 26.94 -1.44
C VAL A 90 -2.31 25.75 -2.34
N GLY A 91 -3.60 25.64 -2.67
CA GLY A 91 -4.18 24.58 -3.47
C GLY A 91 -4.06 23.21 -2.82
N LEU A 92 -3.63 22.23 -3.62
CA LEU A 92 -3.49 20.82 -3.22
C LEU A 92 -2.11 20.47 -2.66
N THR A 93 -1.20 21.44 -2.55
CA THR A 93 0.20 21.20 -2.18
C THR A 93 0.33 20.58 -0.78
N ASN A 94 -0.44 21.06 0.20
CA ASN A 94 -0.43 20.51 1.56
C ASN A 94 -0.92 19.05 1.60
N LEU A 95 -1.88 18.72 0.74
CA LEU A 95 -2.36 17.34 0.58
C LEU A 95 -1.28 16.47 -0.09
N ALA A 96 -0.52 17.02 -1.04
CA ALA A 96 0.62 16.34 -1.69
C ALA A 96 1.69 15.97 -0.67
N ILE A 97 2.04 16.90 0.21
CA ILE A 97 3.01 16.69 1.29
C ILE A 97 2.52 15.61 2.25
N TYR A 98 1.26 15.69 2.68
CA TYR A 98 0.66 14.67 3.55
C TYR A 98 0.77 13.25 2.96
N GLY A 99 0.35 13.06 1.70
CA GLY A 99 0.46 11.75 1.06
C GLY A 99 1.92 11.32 0.85
N THR A 100 2.83 12.25 0.57
CA THR A 100 4.27 11.95 0.46
C THR A 100 4.82 11.41 1.78
N VAL A 101 4.43 12.00 2.92
CA VAL A 101 4.81 11.51 4.26
C VAL A 101 4.27 10.10 4.49
N LEU A 102 3.03 9.80 4.10
CA LEU A 102 2.48 8.44 4.21
C LEU A 102 3.24 7.42 3.36
N PHE A 103 3.61 7.79 2.13
CA PHE A 103 4.42 6.92 1.27
C PHE A 103 5.83 6.69 1.85
N LEU A 104 6.43 7.71 2.46
CA LEU A 104 7.71 7.56 3.16
C LEU A 104 7.59 6.61 4.35
N ILE A 105 6.57 6.78 5.20
CA ILE A 105 6.31 5.89 6.34
C ILE A 105 6.11 4.45 5.85
N SER A 106 5.31 4.24 4.81
CA SER A 106 5.09 2.92 4.20
C SER A 106 6.39 2.31 3.66
N THR A 107 7.20 3.11 2.96
CA THR A 107 8.50 2.67 2.42
C THR A 107 9.45 2.25 3.54
N VAL A 108 9.54 3.05 4.61
CA VAL A 108 10.35 2.74 5.79
C VAL A 108 9.85 1.48 6.49
N ALA A 109 8.54 1.31 6.64
CA ALA A 109 7.95 0.12 7.26
C ALA A 109 8.25 -1.15 6.45
N ILE A 110 8.19 -1.07 5.11
CA ILE A 110 8.57 -2.18 4.22
C ILE A 110 10.07 -2.47 4.34
N PHE A 111 10.91 -1.44 4.43
CA PHE A 111 12.36 -1.60 4.56
C PHE A 111 12.77 -2.24 5.90
N VAL A 112 12.10 -1.87 7.01
CA VAL A 112 12.34 -2.44 8.35
C VAL A 112 11.74 -3.85 8.48
N SER A 113 10.70 -4.15 7.72
CA SER A 113 10.05 -5.45 7.71
C SER A 113 11.02 -6.54 7.23
N LYS A 114 11.38 -7.48 8.12
CA LYS A 114 12.19 -8.65 7.78
C LYS A 114 11.54 -9.49 6.68
N GLU A 115 12.31 -9.79 5.64
CA GLU A 115 11.99 -10.77 4.61
C GLU A 115 11.78 -12.15 5.28
N THR A 116 10.59 -12.73 5.17
CA THR A 116 10.22 -13.96 5.90
C THR A 116 10.17 -15.19 4.99
N ALA A 117 10.55 -15.04 3.71
CA ALA A 117 10.36 -16.03 2.65
C ALA A 117 11.11 -17.35 2.88
N ARG A 118 11.99 -17.39 3.87
CA ARG A 118 12.85 -18.54 4.21
C ARG A 118 12.60 -19.16 5.58
N ARG A 119 11.50 -18.85 6.28
CA ARG A 119 11.33 -19.33 7.66
C ARG A 119 10.85 -20.77 7.86
N GLN A 120 10.39 -21.47 6.83
CA GLN A 120 10.15 -22.91 6.93
C GLN A 120 10.64 -23.65 5.70
N THR A 121 11.57 -24.57 5.90
CA THR A 121 12.05 -25.46 4.83
C THR A 121 11.00 -26.55 4.64
N HIS A 122 10.70 -26.96 3.41
CA HIS A 122 9.71 -28.01 3.10
C HIS A 122 9.94 -29.34 3.87
N GLN A 123 11.14 -29.53 4.44
CA GLN A 123 11.51 -30.65 5.30
C GLN A 123 10.96 -30.57 6.73
N GLU A 124 10.72 -29.39 7.32
CA GLU A 124 10.23 -29.26 8.70
C GLU A 124 8.75 -29.65 8.81
N ARG A 125 7.94 -29.37 7.77
CA ARG A 125 6.52 -29.77 7.69
C ARG A 125 6.30 -31.28 7.80
N PHE A 126 7.16 -32.08 7.17
CA PHE A 126 7.01 -33.54 7.16
C PHE A 126 7.46 -34.20 8.46
N ILE A 127 8.33 -33.56 9.23
CA ILE A 127 8.76 -34.08 10.53
C ILE A 127 7.62 -33.92 11.55
N GLU A 128 6.87 -32.83 11.48
CA GLU A 128 5.75 -32.58 12.39
C GLU A 128 4.57 -33.53 12.11
N GLU A 129 4.19 -33.75 10.84
CA GLU A 129 3.16 -34.74 10.48
C GLU A 129 3.54 -36.17 10.88
N ALA A 130 4.81 -36.57 10.71
CA ALA A 130 5.29 -37.89 11.11
C ALA A 130 5.31 -38.11 12.64
N VAL A 131 5.36 -37.04 13.44
CA VAL A 131 5.30 -37.11 14.91
C VAL A 131 3.86 -37.25 15.42
N PHE A 132 2.86 -36.78 14.66
CA PHE A 132 1.45 -36.94 15.03
C PHE A 132 0.82 -38.26 14.54
N GLU A 133 1.46 -38.96 13.60
CA GLU A 133 1.02 -40.28 13.10
C GLU A 133 1.70 -41.50 13.78
N ALA A 134 2.55 -41.30 14.80
CA ALA A 134 3.23 -42.36 15.55
C ALA A 134 2.70 -42.52 16.98
#